data_AF-I6SX67-F1
#
_entry.id   AF-I6SX67-F1
#
_cell.length_a   1.000
_cell.length_b   1.000
_cell.length_c   1.000
_cell.angle_alpha   90.00
_cell.angle_beta   90.00
_cell.angle_gamma   90.00
#
_symmetry.space_group_name_H-M   'P 1'
#
loop_
_entity.id
_entity.type
_entity.pdbx_description
1 polymer ?
#
loop_
_entity_poly.entity_id
_entity_poly.type
_entity_poly.pdbx_seq_one_letter_code
_entity_poly.pdbx_strand_id
1 'polypeptide(L)'
;MLSKRESQLIELLLEEENFQPASFFSEKLNVSNKTIYQDIQKLGQFLNRFELKIEKKPRIGIYLIGTSTKKNDAKIFITSKEAMSTEVKYSSNYRRVYLFANLIFKTDKKDMSILKKSFLSVLQLCVRIMRKSSNIVG
;
A
#
# COMPACT_ATOMS: atom_id res chain seq x y z
N MET A 1 -7.85 14.81 0.53
CA MET A 1 -6.55 14.14 0.73
C MET A 1 -6.66 13.34 2.02
N LEU A 2 -6.08 12.14 2.08
CA LEU A 2 -6.02 11.36 3.34
C LEU A 2 -4.89 11.91 4.20
N SER A 3 -5.15 12.08 5.49
CA SER A 3 -4.13 12.36 6.50
C SER A 3 -3.34 11.09 6.84
N LYS A 4 -2.16 11.26 7.45
CA LYS A 4 -1.32 10.14 7.91
C LYS A 4 -2.11 9.17 8.80
N ARG A 5 -2.89 9.68 9.75
CA ARG A 5 -3.70 8.85 10.66
C ARG A 5 -4.80 8.10 9.93
N GLU A 6 -5.46 8.73 8.97
CA GLU A 6 -6.49 8.08 8.16
C GLU A 6 -5.90 6.94 7.31
N SER A 7 -4.70 7.11 6.75
CA SER A 7 -3.97 6.01 6.08
C SER A 7 -3.68 4.87 7.05
N GLN A 8 -3.11 5.15 8.22
CA GLN A 8 -2.81 4.13 9.25
C GLN A 8 -4.08 3.39 9.70
N LEU A 9 -5.20 4.09 9.85
CA LEU A 9 -6.48 3.46 10.19
C LEU A 9 -6.95 2.51 9.08
N ILE A 10 -6.78 2.88 7.81
CA ILE A 10 -7.12 1.97 6.70
C ILE A 10 -6.21 0.73 6.71
N GLU A 11 -4.91 0.90 6.95
CA GLU A 11 -3.97 -0.23 7.05
C GLU A 11 -4.40 -1.22 8.12
N LEU A 12 -4.70 -0.73 9.33
CA LEU A 12 -5.23 -1.56 10.40
C LEU A 12 -6.52 -2.27 9.97
N LEU A 13 -7.47 -1.57 9.35
CA LEU A 13 -8.71 -2.18 8.87
C LEU A 13 -8.51 -3.25 7.79
N LEU A 14 -7.43 -3.16 7.00
CA LEU A 14 -7.08 -4.14 5.98
C LEU A 14 -6.38 -5.38 6.55
N GLU A 15 -5.71 -5.26 7.70
CA GLU A 15 -5.04 -6.35 8.41
C GLU A 15 -6.00 -7.23 9.19
N GLU A 16 -7.11 -6.66 9.67
CA GLU A 16 -8.08 -7.42 10.45
C GLU A 16 -8.95 -8.34 9.59
N GLU A 17 -9.09 -9.59 10.03
CA GLU A 17 -9.96 -10.58 9.41
C GLU A 17 -11.37 -10.59 10.00
N ASN A 18 -11.55 -10.03 11.20
CA ASN A 18 -12.81 -10.02 11.96
C ASN A 18 -13.14 -8.62 12.50
N PHE A 19 -14.34 -8.47 13.06
CA PHE A 19 -14.74 -7.24 13.75
C PHE A 19 -13.85 -6.96 14.95
N GLN A 20 -13.39 -5.72 15.07
CA GLN A 20 -12.65 -5.23 16.23
C GLN A 20 -13.39 -4.08 16.90
N PRO A 21 -13.37 -3.99 18.24
CA PRO A 21 -13.99 -2.87 18.94
C PRO A 21 -13.29 -1.54 18.58
N ALA A 22 -13.99 -0.42 18.71
CA ALA A 22 -13.39 0.90 18.44
C ALA A 22 -12.14 1.16 19.32
N SER A 23 -12.10 0.59 20.53
CA SER A 23 -10.98 0.69 21.46
C SER A 23 -9.69 0.15 20.85
N PHE A 24 -9.76 -0.97 20.13
CA PHE A 24 -8.62 -1.59 19.45
C PHE A 24 -7.88 -0.61 18.54
N PHE A 25 -8.62 0.06 17.65
CA PHE A 25 -8.04 1.05 16.74
C PHE A 25 -7.60 2.31 17.49
N SER A 26 -8.36 2.72 18.51
CA SER A 26 -8.08 3.92 19.30
C SER A 26 -6.76 3.79 20.08
N GLU A 27 -6.50 2.61 20.65
CA GLU A 27 -5.29 2.29 21.40
C GLU A 27 -4.07 2.26 20.47
N LYS A 28 -4.19 1.56 19.32
CA LYS A 28 -3.11 1.49 18.31
C LYS A 28 -2.74 2.86 17.73
N LEU A 29 -3.71 3.75 17.58
CA LEU A 29 -3.49 5.09 17.02
C LEU A 29 -3.33 6.18 18.08
N ASN A 30 -3.39 5.83 19.37
CA ASN A 30 -3.34 6.74 20.51
C ASN A 30 -4.30 7.93 20.40
N VAL A 31 -5.58 7.64 20.11
CA VAL A 31 -6.66 8.63 19.98
C VAL A 31 -7.91 8.18 20.73
N SER A 32 -8.91 9.07 20.85
CA SER A 32 -10.20 8.68 21.44
C SER A 32 -11.05 7.83 20.48
N ASN A 33 -11.94 7.00 21.03
CA ASN A 33 -12.99 6.30 20.25
C ASN A 33 -13.81 7.26 19.38
N LYS A 34 -14.10 8.47 19.88
CA LYS A 34 -14.81 9.50 19.13
C LYS A 34 -14.05 9.90 17.86
N THR A 35 -12.73 10.03 17.95
CA THR A 35 -11.86 10.32 16.80
C THR A 35 -11.90 9.21 15.76
N ILE A 36 -11.86 7.93 16.19
CA ILE A 36 -11.99 6.78 15.28
C ILE A 36 -13.30 6.82 14.52
N TYR A 37 -14.43 7.08 15.19
CA TYR A 37 -15.73 7.17 14.50
C TYR A 37 -15.79 8.32 13.48
N GLN A 38 -15.19 9.46 13.80
CA GLN A 38 -15.09 10.60 12.87
C GLN A 38 -14.24 10.25 11.64
N ASP A 39 -13.09 9.61 11.84
CA ASP A 39 -12.21 9.21 10.74
C ASP A 39 -12.89 8.13 9.87
N ILE A 40 -13.55 7.13 10.48
CA ILE A 40 -14.35 6.11 9.76
C ILE A 40 -15.43 6.75 8.87
N GLN A 41 -16.12 7.78 9.37
CA GLN A 41 -17.15 8.47 8.60
C GLN A 41 -16.57 9.13 7.35
N LYS A 42 -15.38 9.75 7.46
CA LYS A 42 -14.66 10.33 6.31
C LYS A 42 -14.16 9.25 5.36
N LEU A 43 -13.57 8.19 5.90
CA LEU A 43 -12.98 7.08 5.14
C LEU A 43 -14.01 6.30 4.33
N GLY A 44 -15.26 6.22 4.77
CA GLY A 44 -16.31 5.52 4.04
C GLY A 44 -16.45 5.99 2.58
N GLN A 45 -16.40 7.31 2.33
CA GLN A 45 -16.48 7.83 0.95
C GLN A 45 -15.23 7.52 0.12
N PHE A 46 -14.06 7.42 0.77
CA PHE A 46 -12.82 7.07 0.09
C PHE A 46 -12.82 5.59 -0.31
N LEU A 47 -13.18 4.70 0.61
CA LEU A 47 -13.15 3.24 0.43
C LEU A 47 -14.23 2.73 -0.53
N ASN A 48 -15.36 3.43 -0.66
CA ASN A 48 -16.39 3.10 -1.64
C ASN A 48 -15.87 3.04 -3.08
N ARG A 49 -14.82 3.79 -3.43
CA ARG A 49 -14.19 3.78 -4.77
C ARG A 49 -13.51 2.46 -5.10
N PHE A 50 -13.18 1.68 -4.07
CA PHE A 50 -12.59 0.36 -4.16
C PHE A 50 -13.63 -0.74 -3.92
N GLU A 51 -14.94 -0.40 -3.90
CA GLU A 51 -16.01 -1.33 -3.53
C GLU A 51 -15.83 -1.92 -2.11
N LEU A 52 -15.16 -1.17 -1.23
CA LEU A 52 -14.96 -1.54 0.16
C LEU A 52 -15.91 -0.76 1.06
N LYS A 53 -16.49 -1.43 2.05
CA LYS A 53 -17.46 -0.83 2.98
C LYS A 53 -17.02 -1.06 4.42
N ILE A 54 -16.96 0.01 5.20
CA ILE A 54 -16.79 -0.13 6.65
C ILE A 54 -18.15 -0.48 7.26
N GLU A 55 -18.26 -1.66 7.86
CA GLU A 55 -19.42 -2.09 8.62
C GLU A 55 -19.21 -1.83 10.11
N LYS A 56 -20.25 -1.32 10.77
CA LYS A 56 -20.28 -1.03 12.20
C LYS A 56 -21.42 -1.80 12.84
N LYS A 57 -21.13 -2.63 13.82
CA LYS A 57 -22.12 -3.39 14.57
C LYS A 57 -22.06 -3.00 16.06
N PRO A 58 -23.17 -2.54 16.66
CA PRO A 58 -23.22 -2.22 18.08
C PRO A 58 -22.72 -3.41 18.93
N ARG A 59 -21.88 -3.14 19.94
CA ARG A 59 -21.28 -4.14 20.85
C ARG A 59 -20.38 -5.19 20.19
N ILE A 60 -20.22 -5.19 18.87
CA ILE A 60 -19.34 -6.12 18.14
C ILE A 60 -18.10 -5.38 17.64
N GLY A 61 -18.29 -4.23 17.00
CA GLY A 61 -17.18 -3.38 16.57
C GLY A 61 -17.28 -2.92 15.12
N ILE A 62 -16.11 -2.78 14.50
CA ILE A 62 -15.88 -2.23 13.17
C ILE A 62 -15.14 -3.27 12.33
N TYR A 63 -15.55 -3.43 11.08
CA TYR A 63 -14.90 -4.32 10.12
C TYR A 63 -14.95 -3.77 8.70
N LEU A 64 -13.94 -4.09 7.89
CA LEU A 64 -13.88 -3.73 6.47
C LEU A 64 -14.37 -4.88 5.60
N ILE A 65 -15.56 -4.69 5.02
CA ILE A 65 -16.20 -5.62 4.09
C ILE A 65 -15.69 -5.38 2.67
N GLY A 66 -15.34 -6.47 1.99
CA GLY A 66 -14.93 -6.50 0.59
C GLY A 66 -14.16 -7.76 0.25
N THR A 67 -13.98 -8.05 -1.04
CA THR A 67 -13.18 -9.20 -1.48
C THR A 67 -11.69 -8.95 -1.22
N SER A 68 -10.92 -10.04 -1.10
CA SER A 68 -9.46 -9.97 -0.94
C SER A 68 -8.79 -9.18 -2.07
N THR A 69 -9.29 -9.31 -3.31
CA THR A 69 -8.80 -8.56 -4.47
C THR A 69 -8.97 -7.06 -4.29
N LYS A 70 -10.15 -6.60 -3.86
CA LYS A 70 -10.45 -5.17 -3.66
C LYS A 70 -9.68 -4.59 -2.47
N LYS A 71 -9.52 -5.38 -1.39
CA LYS A 71 -8.65 -5.01 -0.26
C LYS A 71 -7.20 -4.83 -0.72
N ASN A 72 -6.70 -5.71 -1.58
CA ASN A 72 -5.36 -5.60 -2.15
C ASN A 72 -5.22 -4.36 -3.06
N ASP A 73 -6.22 -4.06 -3.89
CA ASP A 73 -6.21 -2.85 -4.74
C ASP A 73 -6.10 -1.57 -3.90
N ALA A 74 -6.88 -1.48 -2.81
CA ALA A 74 -6.81 -0.37 -1.87
C ALA A 74 -5.44 -0.29 -1.17
N LYS A 75 -4.87 -1.44 -0.76
CA LYS A 75 -3.54 -1.52 -0.14
C LYS A 75 -2.45 -0.99 -1.08
N ILE A 76 -2.42 -1.46 -2.33
CA ILE A 76 -1.47 -1.00 -3.34
C ILE A 76 -1.58 0.51 -3.56
N PHE A 77 -2.81 1.03 -3.64
CA PHE A 77 -3.04 2.46 -3.81
C PHE A 77 -2.47 3.28 -2.64
N ILE A 78 -2.67 2.85 -1.41
CA ILE A 78 -2.19 3.56 -0.21
C ILE A 78 -0.67 3.49 -0.12
N THR A 79 -0.08 2.29 -0.28
CA THR A 79 1.38 2.10 -0.23
C THR A 79 2.11 2.87 -1.35
N SER A 80 1.55 2.91 -2.55
CA SER A 80 2.15 3.67 -3.67
C SER A 80 2.18 5.19 -3.41
N LYS A 81 1.22 5.70 -2.65
CA LYS A 81 1.20 7.10 -2.20
C LYS A 81 2.28 7.38 -1.15
N GLU A 82 2.55 6.43 -0.26
CA GLU A 82 3.60 6.57 0.76
C GLU A 82 5.00 6.47 0.17
N ALA A 83 5.20 5.64 -0.86
CA ALA A 83 6.42 5.61 -1.66
C ALA A 83 6.67 6.93 -2.42
N MET A 84 5.64 7.76 -2.58
CA MET A 84 5.71 9.12 -3.14
C MET A 84 5.81 10.23 -2.07
N SER A 85 5.87 9.90 -0.78
CA SER A 85 6.17 10.89 0.26
C SER A 85 7.56 11.50 0.02
N THR A 86 7.67 12.80 0.27
CA THR A 86 8.82 13.63 -0.08
C THR A 86 10.15 13.10 0.47
N GLU A 87 10.15 12.42 1.61
CA GLU A 87 11.35 11.84 2.21
C GLU A 87 11.97 10.71 1.36
N VAL A 88 11.15 9.89 0.69
CA VAL A 88 11.64 8.81 -0.18
C VAL A 88 12.21 9.38 -1.49
N LYS A 89 11.59 10.44 -2.03
CA LYS A 89 12.04 11.11 -3.28
C LYS A 89 13.46 11.69 -3.17
N TYR A 90 13.90 12.05 -1.96
CA TYR A 90 15.23 12.63 -1.70
C TYR A 90 16.24 11.67 -1.08
N SER A 91 15.85 10.43 -0.75
CA SER A 91 16.82 9.40 -0.37
C SER A 91 17.87 9.25 -1.47
N SER A 92 19.15 9.32 -1.09
CA SER A 92 20.30 9.28 -2.01
C SER A 92 20.22 8.11 -3.00
N ASN A 93 19.63 6.98 -2.59
CA ASN A 93 19.45 5.81 -3.43
C ASN A 93 18.34 6.00 -4.47
N TYR A 94 17.20 6.59 -4.10
CA TYR A 94 16.11 6.86 -5.04
C TYR A 94 16.51 7.90 -6.08
N ARG A 95 17.28 8.93 -5.70
CA ARG A 95 17.83 9.90 -6.67
C ARG A 95 18.75 9.22 -7.68
N ARG A 96 19.60 8.29 -7.24
CA ARG A 96 20.49 7.51 -8.11
C ARG A 96 19.69 6.63 -9.07
N VAL A 97 18.68 5.90 -8.57
CA VAL A 97 17.81 5.04 -9.39
C VAL A 97 17.01 5.88 -10.39
N TYR A 98 16.43 7.01 -9.97
CA TYR A 98 15.69 7.91 -10.85
C TYR A 98 16.59 8.51 -11.93
N LEU A 99 17.77 9.03 -11.57
CA LEU A 99 18.72 9.58 -12.53
C LEU A 99 19.18 8.51 -13.52
N PHE A 100 19.49 7.31 -13.03
CA PHE A 100 19.88 6.17 -13.86
C PHE A 100 18.77 5.76 -14.82
N ALA A 101 17.53 5.67 -14.35
CA ALA A 101 16.36 5.42 -15.21
C ALA A 101 16.22 6.54 -16.26
N ASN A 102 16.34 7.81 -15.86
CA ASN A 102 16.27 8.93 -16.80
C ASN A 102 17.40 8.91 -17.83
N LEU A 103 18.61 8.51 -17.44
CA LEU A 103 19.70 8.29 -18.38
C LEU A 103 19.32 7.17 -19.34
N ILE A 104 18.92 5.99 -18.86
CA ILE A 104 18.50 4.86 -19.70
C ILE A 104 17.40 5.23 -20.69
N PHE A 105 16.38 5.97 -20.25
CA PHE A 105 15.24 6.33 -21.09
C PHE A 105 15.51 7.53 -22.01
N LYS A 106 16.56 8.33 -21.71
CA LYS A 106 17.00 9.45 -22.55
C LYS A 106 18.09 9.03 -23.54
N THR A 107 18.81 7.93 -23.30
CA THR A 107 19.72 7.35 -24.28
C THR A 107 18.90 6.77 -25.43
N ASP A 108 19.21 7.25 -26.63
CA ASP A 108 18.41 7.10 -27.84
C ASP A 108 18.09 5.64 -28.21
N LYS A 109 16.96 5.44 -28.91
CA LYS A 109 16.28 4.16 -29.22
C LYS A 109 17.13 3.09 -29.93
N LYS A 110 18.37 3.38 -30.32
CA LYS A 110 19.22 2.49 -31.12
C LYS A 110 19.88 1.34 -30.31
N ASP A 111 20.09 1.52 -28.99
CA ASP A 111 20.74 0.49 -28.13
C ASP A 111 19.77 -0.28 -27.22
N MET A 112 18.45 -0.12 -27.41
CA MET A 112 17.42 -0.80 -26.61
C MET A 112 17.30 -2.31 -26.87
N SER A 113 17.94 -2.83 -27.92
CA SER A 113 17.97 -4.27 -28.22
C SER A 113 18.93 -5.04 -27.28
N ILE A 114 20.07 -4.42 -26.94
CA ILE A 114 21.06 -5.00 -26.02
C ILE A 114 20.58 -4.86 -24.59
N LEU A 115 20.03 -3.69 -24.22
CA LEU A 115 19.50 -3.44 -22.88
C LEU A 115 18.28 -4.31 -22.56
N LYS A 116 17.40 -4.59 -23.53
CA LYS A 116 16.25 -5.50 -23.30
C LYS A 116 16.69 -6.91 -22.88
N LYS A 117 17.77 -7.45 -23.45
CA LYS A 117 18.28 -8.79 -23.11
C LYS A 117 18.84 -8.84 -21.70
N SER A 118 19.66 -7.86 -21.32
CA SER A 118 20.25 -7.76 -19.99
C SER A 118 19.22 -7.35 -18.92
N PHE A 119 18.22 -6.55 -19.27
CA PHE A 119 17.15 -6.17 -18.36
C PHE A 119 16.14 -7.32 -18.15
N LEU A 120 15.84 -8.13 -19.19
CA LEU A 120 15.01 -9.33 -19.02
C LEU A 120 15.67 -10.34 -18.09
N SER A 121 16.98 -10.56 -18.22
CA SER A 121 17.68 -11.53 -17.37
C SER A 121 17.73 -11.08 -15.91
N VAL A 122 17.94 -9.79 -15.66
CA VAL A 122 17.90 -9.22 -14.30
C VAL A 122 16.48 -9.25 -13.75
N LEU A 123 15.46 -8.89 -14.54
CA LEU A 123 14.05 -8.97 -14.11
C LEU A 123 13.63 -10.41 -13.81
N GLN A 124 14.04 -11.37 -14.65
CA GLN A 124 13.81 -12.80 -14.44
C GLN A 124 14.56 -13.32 -13.20
N LEU A 125 15.77 -12.84 -12.94
CA LEU A 125 16.52 -13.18 -11.73
C LEU A 125 15.80 -12.63 -10.49
N CYS A 126 15.37 -11.37 -10.51
CA CYS A 126 14.60 -10.77 -9.42
C CYS A 126 13.29 -11.53 -9.18
N VAL A 127 12.52 -11.84 -10.22
CA VAL A 127 11.29 -12.64 -10.10
C VAL A 127 11.59 -14.05 -9.56
N ARG A 128 12.70 -14.66 -9.95
CA ARG A 128 13.13 -15.98 -9.48
C ARG A 128 13.59 -15.96 -8.03
N ILE A 129 14.28 -14.92 -7.59
CA ILE A 129 14.64 -14.69 -6.18
C ILE A 129 13.37 -14.50 -5.34
N MET A 130 12.45 -13.66 -5.82
CA MET A 130 11.17 -13.41 -5.13
C MET A 130 10.32 -14.68 -5.00
N ARG A 131 10.26 -15.53 -6.04
CA ARG A 131 9.54 -16.82 -5.98
C ARG A 131 10.22 -17.86 -5.10
N LYS A 132 11.56 -17.85 -5.02
CA LYS A 132 12.30 -18.81 -4.18
C LYS A 132 12.10 -18.53 -2.69
N SER A 133 11.85 -17.28 -2.31
CA SER A 133 11.54 -16.90 -0.93
C SER A 133 10.16 -17.37 -0.45
N SER A 134 9.23 -17.73 -1.34
CA SER A 134 7.91 -18.28 -0.99
C SER A 134 7.90 -19.79 -0.77
N ASN A 135 8.98 -20.51 -1.14
CA ASN A 135 9.09 -21.98 -1.00
C ASN A 135 10.06 -22.41 0.12
N ILE A 136 10.38 -21.53 1.08
CA ILE A 136 11.21 -21.85 2.26
C ILE A 136 10.35 -21.96 3.53
N VAL A 137 9.03 -21.85 3.40
CA VAL A 137 8.07 -22.22 4.46
C VAL A 137 7.23 -23.38 3.93
N GLY A 138 7.82 -24.56 3.95
CA GLY A 138 7.21 -25.85 3.63
C GLY A 138 7.93 -26.94 4.40
#